data_AF-A0A9X6XF97-F1
#
_entry.id   AF-A0A9X6XF97-F1
#
_cell.length_a   1.000
_cell.length_b   1.000
_cell.length_c   1.000
_cell.angle_alpha   90.00
_cell.angle_beta   90.00
_cell.angle_gamma   90.00
#
_symmetry.space_group_name_H-M   'P 1'
#
loop_
_entity.id
_entity.type
_entity.pdbx_description
1 polymer ?
#
loop_
_entity_poly.entity_id
_entity_poly.type
_entity_poly.pdbx_seq_one_letter_code
_entity_poly.pdbx_strand_id
1 'polypeptide(L)'
;MGFFIFLIIAFFIIKSIFFSGGSGSSEGHSHQGTSNGSTYYPAGQFETGFYIEQIHVYAKGPVFTYDTPTIKDECFYVFGEGVLQISNSTGELKIALKKISDNRIVPMHFYINGSYHSVIDRYGNTYAGIDYTTVSVARTAAALLNELEASLVDQHLYNRTCLFLKELLVFNMLVKRKIITSYSNHHITVSNADISTFYQTFDKLSEQAFNLMDKYITEGTGEQREDYITKLLKILELPTDTRDLNVIKNQYKQLAKKYHPDRNKGTEELMKKINVAYEEICEYLKAS
;
A
#
# COMPACT_ATOMS: atom_id res chain seq x y z
N MET A 1 14.27 -1.92 -18.92
CA MET A 1 13.30 -3.02 -18.73
C MET A 1 13.89 -4.28 -18.05
N GLY A 2 15.19 -4.58 -18.11
CA GLY A 2 15.79 -5.76 -17.46
C GLY A 2 16.13 -5.63 -15.97
N PHE A 3 16.06 -4.42 -15.38
CA PHE A 3 16.55 -4.15 -14.02
C PHE A 3 15.48 -4.34 -12.93
N PHE A 4 14.20 -4.09 -13.25
CA PHE A 4 13.08 -4.23 -12.32
C PHE A 4 12.69 -5.70 -12.04
N ILE A 5 12.83 -6.59 -13.04
CA ILE A 5 12.56 -8.03 -12.84
C ILE A 5 13.63 -8.68 -11.96
N PHE A 6 14.87 -8.17 -11.98
CA PHE A 6 15.96 -8.67 -11.12
C PHE A 6 15.79 -8.26 -9.64
N LEU A 7 15.15 -7.11 -9.38
CA LEU A 7 14.88 -6.60 -8.02
C LEU A 7 13.76 -7.38 -7.29
N ILE A 8 12.78 -7.92 -8.02
CA ILE A 8 11.72 -8.76 -7.44
C ILE A 8 12.28 -10.09 -6.96
N ILE A 9 13.28 -10.65 -7.64
CA ILE A 9 13.93 -11.91 -7.24
C ILE A 9 14.86 -11.67 -6.02
N ALA A 10 15.52 -10.51 -5.93
CA ALA A 10 16.34 -10.14 -4.78
C ALA A 10 15.50 -9.95 -3.49
N PHE A 11 14.24 -9.51 -3.61
CA PHE A 11 13.32 -9.37 -2.48
C PHE A 11 13.00 -10.71 -1.80
N PHE A 12 12.95 -11.82 -2.55
CA PHE A 12 12.76 -13.16 -1.97
C PHE A 12 14.02 -13.76 -1.35
N ILE A 13 15.22 -13.38 -1.82
CA ILE A 13 16.50 -13.86 -1.26
C ILE A 13 16.82 -13.19 0.09
N ILE A 14 16.31 -11.97 0.32
CA ILE A 14 16.44 -11.27 1.60
C ILE A 14 15.63 -11.96 2.72
N LYS A 15 14.60 -12.75 2.41
CA LYS A 15 13.84 -13.49 3.43
C LYS A 15 14.66 -14.61 4.10
N SER A 16 15.75 -15.10 3.48
CA SER A 16 16.56 -16.20 4.04
C SER A 16 17.84 -15.76 4.78
N ILE A 17 18.23 -14.48 4.68
CA ILE A 17 19.49 -13.99 5.27
C ILE A 17 19.27 -13.23 6.59
N PHE A 18 18.05 -12.76 6.88
CA PHE A 18 17.81 -11.80 7.96
C PHE A 18 17.45 -12.36 9.35
N PHE A 19 17.29 -13.67 9.50
CA PHE A 19 17.08 -14.29 10.82
C PHE A 19 17.82 -15.62 10.94
N SER A 20 19.11 -15.56 11.22
CA SER A 20 19.82 -16.63 11.93
C SER A 20 20.64 -16.02 13.05
N GLY A 21 20.37 -16.43 14.28
CA GLY A 21 21.23 -16.17 15.44
C GLY A 21 20.62 -15.23 16.48
N GLY A 22 19.95 -15.81 17.47
CA GLY A 22 19.52 -15.08 18.66
C GLY A 22 18.66 -15.91 19.61
N SER A 23 19.19 -17.01 20.15
CA SER A 23 18.57 -17.68 21.30
C SER A 23 18.64 -16.76 22.52
N GLY A 24 17.51 -16.15 22.88
CA GLY A 24 17.35 -15.26 24.04
C GLY A 24 16.07 -15.59 24.78
N SER A 25 16.17 -15.66 26.10
CA SER A 25 15.20 -16.18 27.08
C SER A 25 13.80 -15.55 27.01
N SER A 26 12.79 -16.42 27.02
CA SER A 26 11.37 -16.10 27.15
C SER A 26 11.01 -15.61 28.56
N GLU A 27 10.89 -14.30 28.74
CA GLU A 27 10.07 -13.72 29.82
C GLU A 27 8.65 -13.49 29.29
N GLY A 28 7.67 -14.09 29.96
CA GLY A 28 6.27 -14.09 29.50
C GLY A 28 5.65 -12.71 29.55
N HIS A 29 5.36 -12.13 28.38
CA HIS A 29 4.56 -10.92 28.28
C HIS A 29 3.10 -11.21 28.67
N SER A 30 2.57 -10.41 29.60
CA SER A 30 1.25 -10.60 30.20
C SER A 30 0.12 -10.39 29.17
N HIS A 31 -0.64 -11.45 28.90
CA HIS A 31 -1.87 -11.40 28.10
C HIS A 31 -3.07 -11.16 29.01
N GLN A 32 -3.88 -10.16 28.68
CA GLN A 32 -5.17 -9.95 29.35
C GLN A 32 -6.29 -10.16 28.31
N GLY A 33 -6.93 -11.33 28.39
CA GLY A 33 -8.06 -11.70 27.54
C GLY A 33 -9.35 -11.08 28.05
N THR A 34 -10.14 -10.52 27.14
CA THR A 34 -11.53 -10.11 27.39
C THR A 34 -12.47 -10.95 26.54
N SER A 35 -13.79 -10.85 26.75
CA SER A 35 -14.78 -11.60 25.94
C SER A 35 -14.68 -11.33 24.44
N ASN A 36 -14.17 -10.15 24.04
CA ASN A 36 -14.24 -9.67 22.66
C ASN A 36 -12.86 -9.51 21.98
N GLY A 37 -11.76 -9.74 22.69
CA GLY A 37 -10.42 -9.64 22.13
C GLY A 37 -9.31 -9.89 23.14
N SER A 38 -8.11 -10.14 22.63
CA SER A 38 -6.89 -10.32 23.40
C SER A 38 -5.95 -9.13 23.21
N THR A 39 -5.46 -8.61 24.34
CA THR A 39 -4.57 -7.43 24.35
C THR A 39 -3.11 -7.86 24.33
N TYR A 40 -2.34 -7.21 23.47
CA TYR A 40 -0.90 -7.39 23.31
C TYR A 40 -0.19 -6.06 23.50
N TYR A 41 1.03 -6.13 24.02
CA TYR A 41 1.88 -4.97 24.27
C TYR A 41 3.07 -4.97 23.30
N PRO A 42 3.60 -3.80 22.90
CA PRO A 42 4.76 -3.73 22.03
C PRO A 42 5.97 -4.45 22.59
N ALA A 43 6.68 -5.18 21.74
CA ALA A 43 8.02 -5.70 22.03
C ALA A 43 9.11 -4.64 21.81
N GLY A 44 8.84 -3.63 20.99
CA GLY A 44 9.77 -2.54 20.69
C GLY A 44 9.09 -1.32 20.08
N GLN A 45 9.82 -0.21 20.02
CA GLN A 45 9.32 1.07 19.51
C GLN A 45 10.42 1.92 18.87
N PHE A 46 10.04 2.76 17.90
CA PHE A 46 10.94 3.61 17.12
C PHE A 46 10.86 5.09 17.54
N GLU A 47 10.19 5.42 18.64
CA GLU A 47 9.90 6.81 19.03
C GLU A 47 11.16 7.65 19.29
N THR A 48 12.18 7.05 19.91
CA THR A 48 13.48 7.70 20.15
C THR A 48 14.39 7.67 18.91
N GLY A 49 14.02 6.91 17.89
CA GLY A 49 14.83 6.61 16.74
C GLY A 49 15.84 5.51 16.97
N PHE A 50 16.20 4.82 15.90
CA PHE A 50 17.16 3.73 15.90
C PHE A 50 17.94 3.72 14.57
N TYR A 51 19.23 3.43 14.64
CA TYR A 51 20.09 3.30 13.47
C TYR A 51 20.33 1.82 13.16
N ILE A 52 19.90 1.40 11.97
CA ILE A 52 20.05 0.03 11.48
C ILE A 52 21.42 -0.07 10.80
N GLU A 53 22.45 -0.36 11.60
CA GLU A 53 23.86 -0.35 11.18
C GLU A 53 24.11 -1.18 9.91
N GLN A 54 23.47 -2.34 9.79
CA GLN A 54 23.69 -3.30 8.69
C GLN A 54 23.29 -2.76 7.32
N ILE A 55 22.38 -1.78 7.28
CA ILE A 55 21.91 -1.16 6.03
C ILE A 55 22.09 0.35 6.03
N HIS A 56 22.79 0.89 7.03
CA HIS A 56 23.05 2.32 7.19
C HIS A 56 21.80 3.20 7.12
N VAL A 57 20.68 2.78 7.73
CA VAL A 57 19.43 3.57 7.73
C VAL A 57 19.01 3.92 9.14
N TYR A 58 18.77 5.22 9.38
CA TYR A 58 18.09 5.71 10.57
C TYR A 58 16.58 5.70 10.35
N ALA A 59 15.83 5.23 11.35
CA ALA A 59 14.37 5.31 11.37
C ALA A 59 13.91 5.83 12.74
N LYS A 60 12.96 6.78 12.72
CA LYS A 60 12.32 7.33 13.92
C LYS A 60 10.86 7.60 13.64
N GLY A 61 9.98 7.29 14.58
CA GLY A 61 8.58 7.69 14.45
C GLY A 61 7.64 6.87 15.33
N PRO A 62 6.32 7.08 15.17
CA PRO A 62 5.29 6.39 15.94
C PRO A 62 5.10 4.96 15.38
N VAL A 63 6.15 4.14 15.45
CA VAL A 63 6.14 2.76 14.98
C VAL A 63 6.48 1.82 16.13
N PHE A 64 5.67 0.78 16.28
CA PHE A 64 5.73 -0.18 17.37
C PHE A 64 5.81 -1.59 16.79
N THR A 65 6.67 -2.43 17.34
CA THR A 65 6.80 -3.83 16.94
C THR A 65 6.08 -4.71 17.94
N TYR A 66 5.45 -5.76 17.45
CA TYR A 66 4.73 -6.72 18.27
C TYR A 66 5.20 -8.14 17.94
N ASP A 67 5.56 -8.86 19.01
CA ASP A 67 5.75 -10.30 18.99
C ASP A 67 4.45 -10.91 19.52
N THR A 68 3.65 -11.53 18.66
CA THR A 68 2.44 -12.20 19.18
C THR A 68 2.84 -13.56 19.79
N PRO A 69 2.19 -14.03 20.86
CA PRO A 69 2.59 -15.24 21.58
C PRO A 69 2.46 -16.55 20.79
N THR A 70 1.84 -16.52 19.62
CA THR A 70 1.77 -17.65 18.69
C THR A 70 2.83 -17.61 17.59
N ILE A 71 3.66 -16.56 17.53
CA ILE A 71 4.68 -16.36 16.49
C ILE A 71 6.06 -16.48 17.14
N LYS A 72 6.87 -17.44 16.69
CA LYS A 72 8.24 -17.61 17.16
C LYS A 72 9.27 -16.76 16.41
N ASP A 73 8.97 -16.23 15.22
CA ASP A 73 10.03 -15.77 14.31
C ASP A 73 9.73 -14.53 13.43
N GLU A 74 8.55 -13.89 13.50
CA GLU A 74 8.25 -12.70 12.66
C GLU A 74 7.55 -11.57 13.46
N CYS A 75 8.21 -10.40 13.55
CA CYS A 75 7.62 -9.18 14.09
C CYS A 75 6.71 -8.51 13.05
N PHE A 76 5.61 -7.89 13.47
CA PHE A 76 4.85 -6.97 12.62
C PHE A 76 4.81 -5.55 13.19
N TYR A 77 4.54 -4.57 12.33
CA TYR A 77 4.58 -3.15 12.67
C TYR A 77 3.18 -2.55 12.82
N VAL A 78 3.03 -1.75 13.87
CA VAL A 78 1.84 -0.94 14.16
C VAL A 78 2.25 0.52 14.15
N PHE A 79 1.36 1.37 13.63
CA PHE A 79 1.63 2.79 13.42
C PHE A 79 0.72 3.65 14.29
N GLY A 80 1.24 4.80 14.73
CA GLY A 80 0.50 5.84 15.44
C GLY A 80 0.48 7.17 14.69
N GLU A 81 -0.02 8.19 15.37
CA GLU A 81 0.00 9.58 14.89
C GLU A 81 1.36 10.22 15.19
N GLY A 82 1.88 11.02 14.25
CA GLY A 82 3.18 11.68 14.39
C GLY A 82 3.97 11.70 13.08
N VAL A 83 5.28 11.91 13.17
CA VAL A 83 6.16 11.95 12.00
C VAL A 83 6.99 10.67 11.93
N LEU A 84 6.87 9.96 10.82
CA LEU A 84 7.79 8.87 10.46
C LEU A 84 8.94 9.46 9.64
N GLN A 85 10.15 9.39 10.19
CA GLN A 85 11.40 9.81 9.57
C GLN A 85 12.22 8.57 9.20
N ILE A 86 12.72 8.55 7.98
CA ILE A 86 13.64 7.52 7.48
C ILE A 86 14.76 8.24 6.74
N SER A 87 16.01 8.02 7.10
CA SER A 87 17.11 8.78 6.52
C SER A 87 18.43 8.03 6.54
N ASN A 88 19.33 8.41 5.64
CA ASN A 88 20.74 8.08 5.69
C ASN A 88 21.59 9.16 5.01
N SER A 89 22.81 8.83 4.62
CA SER A 89 23.71 9.79 3.95
C SER A 89 23.27 10.23 2.55
N THR A 90 22.33 9.52 1.90
CA THR A 90 21.88 9.83 0.53
C THR A 90 20.55 10.55 0.48
N GLY A 91 19.76 10.50 1.56
CA GLY A 91 18.52 11.25 1.63
C GLY A 91 17.79 11.18 2.97
N GLU A 92 16.77 12.01 3.09
CA GLU A 92 15.84 12.06 4.21
C GLU A 92 14.40 12.06 3.71
N LEU A 93 13.59 11.17 4.27
CA LEU A 93 12.15 11.12 4.13
C LEU A 93 11.49 11.45 5.47
N LYS A 94 10.48 12.31 5.45
CA LYS A 94 9.57 12.55 6.58
C LYS A 94 8.13 12.44 6.12
N ILE A 95 7.33 11.59 6.77
CA ILE A 95 5.91 11.41 6.49
C ILE A 95 5.11 11.85 7.72
N ALA A 96 4.20 12.80 7.54
CA ALA A 96 3.25 13.16 8.58
C ALA A 96 2.09 12.15 8.56
N LEU A 97 1.91 11.41 9.65
CA LEU A 97 0.87 10.39 9.83
C LEU A 97 -0.21 10.89 10.79
N LYS A 98 -1.48 10.59 10.46
CA LYS A 98 -2.63 10.98 11.27
C LYS A 98 -3.63 9.85 11.45
N LYS A 99 -4.18 9.73 12.65
CA LYS A 99 -5.33 8.85 12.91
C LYS A 99 -6.62 9.54 12.46
N ILE A 100 -7.35 8.90 11.56
CA ILE A 100 -8.62 9.41 11.04
C ILE A 100 -9.82 8.74 11.72
N SER A 101 -11.02 9.27 11.45
CA SER A 101 -12.27 8.89 12.13
C SER A 101 -12.62 7.40 12.04
N ASP A 102 -12.18 6.70 10.98
CA ASP A 102 -12.38 5.25 10.83
C ASP A 102 -11.27 4.40 11.49
N ASN A 103 -10.43 5.03 12.31
CA ASN A 103 -9.26 4.47 13.00
C ASN A 103 -8.09 4.07 12.09
N ARG A 104 -8.07 4.39 10.80
CA ARG A 104 -6.84 4.22 10.00
C ARG A 104 -5.77 5.26 10.36
N ILE A 105 -4.52 4.91 10.16
CA ILE A 105 -3.38 5.84 10.15
C ILE A 105 -3.04 6.15 8.69
N VAL A 106 -3.16 7.40 8.27
CA VAL A 106 -2.92 7.80 6.88
C VAL A 106 -1.85 8.88 6.78
N PRO A 107 -1.09 8.93 5.67
CA PRO A 107 -0.22 10.06 5.37
C PRO A 107 -1.06 11.33 5.15
N MET A 108 -0.57 12.48 5.64
CA MET A 108 -1.15 13.80 5.37
C MET A 108 -0.37 14.57 4.31
N HIS A 109 0.95 14.41 4.32
CA HIS A 109 1.93 14.95 3.38
C HIS A 109 3.27 14.28 3.69
N PHE A 110 4.24 14.44 2.79
CA PHE A 110 5.60 13.97 3.03
C PHE A 110 6.64 14.95 2.49
N TYR A 111 7.84 14.87 3.04
CA TYR A 111 9.01 15.61 2.60
C TYR A 111 10.10 14.66 2.16
N ILE A 112 10.71 14.91 1.01
CA ILE A 112 11.92 14.23 0.54
C ILE A 112 13.00 15.28 0.40
N ASN A 113 14.09 15.14 1.17
CA ASN A 113 15.20 16.10 1.20
C ASN A 113 14.74 17.56 1.44
N GLY A 114 13.67 17.73 2.23
CA GLY A 114 13.06 19.04 2.52
C GLY A 114 12.04 19.53 1.49
N SER A 115 11.91 18.89 0.33
CA SER A 115 10.87 19.20 -0.68
C SER A 115 9.52 18.67 -0.25
N TYR A 116 8.49 19.50 -0.28
CA TYR A 116 7.12 19.13 0.08
C TYR A 116 6.42 18.37 -1.05
N HIS A 117 5.73 17.29 -0.69
CA HIS A 117 4.85 16.54 -1.59
C HIS A 117 3.50 16.28 -0.91
N SER A 118 2.42 16.45 -1.67
CA SER A 118 1.07 16.13 -1.21
C SER A 118 0.75 14.64 -1.41
N VAL A 119 -0.28 14.17 -0.72
CA VAL A 119 -0.75 12.78 -0.75
C VAL A 119 -1.74 12.55 -1.89
N ILE A 120 -2.01 11.28 -2.19
CA ILE A 120 -2.89 10.88 -3.29
C ILE A 120 -4.20 10.31 -2.73
N ASP A 121 -5.33 10.81 -3.24
CA ASP A 121 -6.64 10.30 -2.88
C ASP A 121 -6.94 8.94 -3.54
N ARG A 122 -8.08 8.32 -3.18
CA ARG A 122 -8.51 7.04 -3.75
C ARG A 122 -8.73 7.07 -5.28
N TYR A 123 -8.98 8.25 -5.84
CA TYR A 123 -9.23 8.49 -7.26
C TYR A 123 -7.94 8.74 -8.05
N GLY A 124 -6.80 8.90 -7.37
CA GLY A 124 -5.50 9.15 -8.01
C GLY A 124 -5.16 10.62 -8.19
N ASN A 125 -5.90 11.53 -7.54
CA ASN A 125 -5.64 12.95 -7.60
C ASN A 125 -4.78 13.39 -6.41
N THR A 126 -3.99 14.45 -6.62
CA THR A 126 -3.32 15.16 -5.54
C THR A 126 -4.36 15.70 -4.57
N TYR A 127 -4.22 15.35 -3.31
CA TYR A 127 -5.17 15.71 -2.28
C TYR A 127 -4.95 17.16 -1.81
N ALA A 128 -6.04 17.91 -1.68
CA ALA A 128 -6.02 19.34 -1.28
C ALA A 128 -7.06 19.68 -0.18
N GLY A 129 -7.70 18.68 0.42
CA GLY A 129 -8.75 18.88 1.43
C GLY A 129 -8.24 18.87 2.88
N ILE A 130 -9.18 18.95 3.83
CA ILE A 130 -8.92 18.81 5.28
C ILE A 130 -9.39 17.46 5.87
N ASP A 131 -10.23 16.71 5.16
CA ASP A 131 -10.69 15.36 5.52
C ASP A 131 -9.91 14.24 4.80
N TYR A 132 -8.97 13.64 5.54
CA TYR A 132 -8.06 12.62 5.03
C TYR A 132 -8.72 11.22 4.86
N THR A 133 -10.03 11.07 5.06
CA THR A 133 -10.72 9.78 4.88
C THR A 133 -10.66 9.24 3.44
N THR A 134 -10.47 10.11 2.45
CA THR A 134 -10.34 9.74 1.04
C THR A 134 -8.92 9.40 0.61
N VAL A 135 -7.91 9.65 1.46
CA VAL A 135 -6.51 9.36 1.15
C VAL A 135 -6.29 7.85 0.95
N SER A 136 -5.56 7.53 -0.11
CA SER A 136 -5.12 6.18 -0.42
C SER A 136 -3.67 6.00 0.00
N VAL A 137 -3.44 5.18 1.03
CA VAL A 137 -2.10 4.83 1.50
C VAL A 137 -1.28 4.18 0.38
N ALA A 138 -1.88 3.28 -0.40
CA ALA A 138 -1.19 2.57 -1.47
C ALA A 138 -0.78 3.50 -2.63
N ARG A 139 -1.67 4.39 -3.08
CA ARG A 139 -1.34 5.35 -4.15
C ARG A 139 -0.33 6.41 -3.68
N THR A 140 -0.47 6.86 -2.43
CA THR A 140 0.50 7.78 -1.81
C THR A 140 1.87 7.12 -1.67
N ALA A 141 1.91 5.86 -1.27
CA ALA A 141 3.16 5.09 -1.20
C ALA A 141 3.82 4.96 -2.57
N ALA A 142 3.06 4.69 -3.62
CA ALA A 142 3.58 4.63 -4.98
C ALA A 142 4.16 5.98 -5.45
N ALA A 143 3.43 7.08 -5.24
CA ALA A 143 3.92 8.43 -5.58
C ALA A 143 5.20 8.76 -4.81
N LEU A 144 5.24 8.46 -3.51
CA LEU A 144 6.42 8.69 -2.67
C LEU A 144 7.63 7.88 -3.16
N LEU A 145 7.45 6.59 -3.47
CA LEU A 145 8.54 5.74 -3.95
C LEU A 145 9.08 6.22 -5.31
N ASN A 146 8.21 6.65 -6.22
CA ASN A 146 8.63 7.24 -7.50
C ASN A 146 9.46 8.52 -7.29
N GLU A 147 9.05 9.38 -6.36
CA GLU A 147 9.81 10.61 -6.03
C GLU A 147 11.15 10.31 -5.35
N LEU A 148 11.22 9.28 -4.50
CA LEU A 148 12.49 8.82 -3.92
C LEU A 148 13.45 8.30 -4.97
N GLU A 149 12.96 7.47 -5.91
CA GLU A 149 13.76 6.97 -7.02
C GLU A 149 14.28 8.13 -7.90
N ALA A 150 13.41 9.10 -8.22
CA ALA A 150 13.80 10.30 -8.95
C ALA A 150 14.82 11.17 -8.19
N SER A 151 14.80 11.12 -6.86
CA SER A 151 15.77 11.81 -5.98
C SER A 151 17.11 11.08 -5.85
N LEU A 152 17.31 9.96 -6.55
CA LEU A 152 18.55 9.17 -6.57
C LEU A 152 19.02 8.72 -5.18
N VAL A 153 18.08 8.43 -4.27
CA VAL A 153 18.43 7.83 -2.98
C VAL A 153 18.98 6.42 -3.18
N ASP A 154 19.84 5.96 -2.27
CA ASP A 154 20.35 4.60 -2.38
C ASP A 154 19.30 3.52 -2.09
N GLN A 155 19.62 2.31 -2.54
CA GLN A 155 18.73 1.16 -2.49
C GLN A 155 18.33 0.76 -1.06
N HIS A 156 19.18 0.96 -0.05
CA HIS A 156 18.84 0.61 1.33
C HIS A 156 17.77 1.56 1.88
N LEU A 157 17.89 2.86 1.63
CA LEU A 157 16.87 3.84 1.99
C LEU A 157 15.55 3.58 1.26
N TYR A 158 15.62 3.30 -0.05
CA TYR A 158 14.45 2.95 -0.86
C TYR A 158 13.74 1.70 -0.32
N ASN A 159 14.47 0.60 -0.14
CA ASN A 159 13.92 -0.67 0.32
C ASN A 159 13.32 -0.56 1.73
N ARG A 160 13.99 0.15 2.64
CA ARG A 160 13.48 0.34 4.00
C ARG A 160 12.20 1.18 4.00
N THR A 161 12.14 2.21 3.15
CA THR A 161 10.93 3.00 2.97
C THR A 161 9.78 2.17 2.42
N CYS A 162 10.03 1.37 1.37
CA CYS A 162 9.04 0.47 0.78
C CYS A 162 8.46 -0.49 1.84
N LEU A 163 9.31 -1.06 2.70
CA LEU A 163 8.87 -1.90 3.82
C LEU A 163 7.91 -1.16 4.75
N PHE A 164 8.29 0.02 5.28
CA PHE A 164 7.42 0.76 6.20
C PHE A 164 6.09 1.15 5.56
N LEU A 165 6.08 1.53 4.28
CA LEU A 165 4.85 1.88 3.56
C LEU A 165 3.94 0.66 3.34
N LYS A 166 4.52 -0.49 2.99
CA LYS A 166 3.78 -1.76 2.89
C LYS A 166 3.16 -2.12 4.24
N GLU A 167 3.94 -2.07 5.31
CA GLU A 167 3.47 -2.41 6.66
C GLU A 167 2.39 -1.42 7.15
N LEU A 168 2.51 -0.13 6.83
CA LEU A 168 1.47 0.86 7.10
C LEU A 168 0.16 0.50 6.38
N LEU A 169 0.24 0.03 5.13
CA LEU A 169 -0.92 -0.42 4.37
C LEU A 169 -1.54 -1.68 4.99
N VAL A 170 -0.72 -2.68 5.35
CA VAL A 170 -1.18 -3.92 6.02
C VAL A 170 -1.86 -3.61 7.34
N PHE A 171 -1.25 -2.76 8.18
CA PHE A 171 -1.84 -2.33 9.44
C PHE A 171 -3.23 -1.72 9.24
N ASN A 172 -3.38 -0.83 8.26
CA ASN A 172 -4.68 -0.25 7.92
C ASN A 172 -5.69 -1.28 7.40
N MET A 173 -5.25 -2.31 6.66
CA MET A 173 -6.10 -3.42 6.25
C MET A 173 -6.60 -4.23 7.44
N LEU A 174 -5.74 -4.52 8.42
CA LEU A 174 -6.11 -5.21 9.66
C LEU A 174 -7.15 -4.41 10.46
N VAL A 175 -6.94 -3.11 10.63
CA VAL A 175 -7.88 -2.21 11.32
C VAL A 175 -9.22 -2.13 10.58
N LYS A 176 -9.20 -1.95 9.25
CA LYS A 176 -10.41 -1.84 8.44
C LYS A 176 -11.23 -3.14 8.44
N ARG A 177 -10.57 -4.30 8.53
CA ARG A 177 -11.21 -5.62 8.64
C ARG A 177 -11.62 -5.99 10.07
N LYS A 178 -11.40 -5.11 11.05
CA LYS A 178 -11.69 -5.34 12.49
C LYS A 178 -10.95 -6.53 13.09
N ILE A 179 -9.81 -6.91 12.50
CA ILE A 179 -8.90 -7.89 13.08
C ILE A 179 -8.18 -7.25 14.27
N ILE A 180 -7.62 -6.05 14.06
CA ILE A 180 -7.22 -5.15 15.13
C ILE A 180 -8.43 -4.27 15.47
N THR A 181 -9.01 -4.47 16.65
CA THR A 181 -10.26 -3.83 17.07
C THR A 181 -10.01 -2.52 17.81
N SER A 182 -8.90 -2.42 18.52
CA SER A 182 -8.39 -1.20 19.14
C SER A 182 -6.87 -1.19 19.15
N TYR A 183 -6.28 0.01 19.20
CA TYR A 183 -4.85 0.18 19.34
C TYR A 183 -4.51 1.57 19.92
N SER A 184 -3.35 1.64 20.57
CA SER A 184 -2.67 2.83 21.05
C SER A 184 -1.16 2.64 20.93
N ASN A 185 -0.36 3.61 21.37
CA ASN A 185 1.10 3.46 21.45
C ASN A 185 1.53 2.34 22.40
N HIS A 186 0.67 1.90 23.32
CA HIS A 186 1.02 0.95 24.37
C HIS A 186 0.43 -0.44 24.16
N HIS A 187 -0.54 -0.61 23.26
CA HIS A 187 -1.18 -1.90 23.05
C HIS A 187 -1.93 -1.97 21.72
N ILE A 188 -2.20 -3.20 21.32
CA ILE A 188 -3.26 -3.55 20.38
C ILE A 188 -4.22 -4.53 21.03
N THR A 189 -5.45 -4.58 20.53
CA THR A 189 -6.38 -5.66 20.80
C THR A 189 -6.72 -6.35 19.50
N VAL A 190 -6.49 -7.67 19.46
CA VAL A 190 -6.87 -8.53 18.33
C VAL A 190 -8.19 -9.21 18.68
N SER A 191 -9.11 -9.24 17.72
CA SER A 191 -10.37 -9.97 17.81
C SER A 191 -10.11 -11.45 18.12
N ASN A 192 -10.83 -12.00 19.12
CA ASN A 192 -10.66 -13.41 19.53
C ASN A 192 -10.94 -14.39 18.36
N ALA A 193 -11.80 -14.01 17.42
CA ALA A 193 -12.11 -14.81 16.24
C ALA A 193 -10.93 -14.95 15.26
N ASP A 194 -9.99 -14.00 15.31
CA ASP A 194 -8.89 -13.90 14.36
C ASP A 194 -7.54 -14.34 14.97
N ILE A 195 -7.46 -14.58 16.28
CA ILE A 195 -6.18 -14.91 16.96
C ILE A 195 -5.52 -16.15 16.33
N SER A 196 -6.29 -17.22 16.10
CA SER A 196 -5.74 -18.48 15.59
C SER A 196 -5.31 -18.41 14.13
N THR A 197 -5.88 -17.48 13.35
CA THR A 197 -5.61 -17.30 11.91
C THR A 197 -4.87 -16.01 11.61
N PHE A 198 -4.43 -15.28 12.64
CA PHE A 198 -3.88 -13.92 12.51
C PHE A 198 -2.72 -13.90 11.54
N TYR A 199 -1.77 -14.84 11.69
CA TYR A 199 -0.58 -14.92 10.85
C TYR A 199 -0.91 -15.22 9.38
N GLN A 200 -1.74 -16.23 9.12
CA GLN A 200 -2.17 -16.55 7.75
C GLN A 200 -2.89 -15.37 7.09
N THR A 201 -3.66 -14.63 7.89
CA THR A 201 -4.36 -13.43 7.44
C THR A 201 -3.39 -12.28 7.20
N PHE A 202 -2.41 -12.09 8.07
CA PHE A 202 -1.34 -11.10 7.93
C PHE A 202 -0.51 -11.34 6.68
N ASP A 203 -0.08 -12.58 6.42
CA ASP A 203 0.69 -12.95 5.22
C ASP A 203 -0.09 -12.66 3.94
N LYS A 204 -1.36 -13.10 3.90
CA LYS A 204 -2.25 -12.83 2.77
C LYS A 204 -2.44 -11.33 2.56
N LEU A 205 -2.59 -10.55 3.64
CA LEU A 205 -2.71 -9.10 3.58
C LEU A 205 -1.42 -8.42 3.13
N SER A 206 -0.27 -8.92 3.57
CA SER A 206 1.05 -8.47 3.15
C SER A 206 1.27 -8.65 1.65
N GLU A 207 0.90 -9.82 1.11
CA GLU A 207 0.94 -10.08 -0.34
C GLU A 207 -0.01 -9.15 -1.10
N GLN A 208 -1.25 -8.98 -0.61
CA GLN A 208 -2.22 -8.05 -1.20
C GLN A 208 -1.73 -6.60 -1.20
N ALA A 209 -1.11 -6.15 -0.10
CA ALA A 209 -0.54 -4.82 0.03
C ALA A 209 0.61 -4.60 -0.96
N PHE A 210 1.51 -5.58 -1.08
CA PHE A 210 2.62 -5.54 -2.03
C PHE A 210 2.11 -5.43 -3.48
N ASN A 211 1.22 -6.33 -3.89
CA ASN A 211 0.66 -6.35 -5.25
C ASN A 211 -0.09 -5.05 -5.58
N LEU A 212 -0.78 -4.45 -4.59
CA LEU A 212 -1.48 -3.19 -4.79
C LEU A 212 -0.53 -2.00 -4.96
N MET A 213 0.55 -1.96 -4.17
CA MET A 213 1.59 -0.93 -4.31
C MET A 213 2.30 -1.06 -5.66
N ASP A 214 2.72 -2.28 -6.03
CA ASP A 214 3.39 -2.56 -7.30
C ASP A 214 2.53 -2.16 -8.51
N LYS A 215 1.24 -2.47 -8.46
CA LYS A 215 0.26 -2.01 -9.46
C LYS A 215 0.28 -0.48 -9.61
N TYR A 216 0.26 0.28 -8.51
CA TYR A 216 0.23 1.74 -8.59
C TYR A 216 1.57 2.37 -8.96
N ILE A 217 2.69 1.75 -8.59
CA ILE A 217 4.04 2.16 -9.02
C ILE A 217 4.14 2.03 -10.54
N THR A 218 3.72 0.88 -11.08
CA THR A 218 3.76 0.61 -12.53
C THR A 218 2.80 1.53 -13.31
N GLU A 219 1.56 1.70 -12.84
CA GLU A 219 0.57 2.62 -13.44
C GLU A 219 0.96 4.12 -13.37
N GLY A 220 1.89 4.49 -12.48
CA GLY A 220 2.30 5.88 -12.20
C GLY A 220 3.28 6.50 -13.20
N THR A 221 3.71 5.77 -14.23
CA THR A 221 4.54 6.33 -15.31
C THR A 221 3.64 7.01 -16.35
N GLY A 222 3.78 8.33 -16.56
CA GLY A 222 2.93 9.11 -17.48
C GLY A 222 2.86 8.55 -18.91
N GLU A 223 3.92 7.85 -19.34
CA GLU A 223 3.98 7.10 -20.59
C GLU A 223 3.01 5.90 -20.62
N GLN A 224 2.75 5.25 -19.49
CA GLN A 224 1.81 4.14 -19.39
C GLN A 224 0.35 4.57 -19.26
N ARG A 225 0.04 5.80 -18.81
CA ARG A 225 -1.35 6.28 -18.75
C ARG A 225 -1.89 6.55 -20.16
N GLU A 226 -1.07 7.08 -21.05
CA GLU A 226 -1.42 7.23 -22.47
C GLU A 226 -1.51 5.87 -23.18
N ASP A 227 -0.63 4.92 -22.84
CA ASP A 227 -0.70 3.52 -23.27
C ASP A 227 -1.94 2.79 -22.69
N TYR A 228 -2.39 3.14 -21.48
CA TYR A 228 -3.57 2.57 -20.83
C TYR A 228 -4.85 3.04 -21.53
N ILE A 229 -5.02 4.35 -21.74
CA ILE A 229 -6.14 4.89 -22.52
C ILE A 229 -6.12 4.33 -23.95
N THR A 230 -4.93 4.17 -24.53
CA THR A 230 -4.74 3.49 -25.82
C THR A 230 -5.24 2.04 -25.79
N LYS A 231 -4.94 1.27 -24.74
CA LYS A 231 -5.44 -0.10 -24.56
C LYS A 231 -6.96 -0.14 -24.40
N LEU A 232 -7.54 0.76 -23.62
CA LEU A 232 -9.00 0.84 -23.43
C LEU A 232 -9.71 1.20 -24.75
N LEU A 233 -9.16 2.14 -25.52
CA LEU A 233 -9.70 2.51 -26.84
C LEU A 233 -9.61 1.35 -27.83
N LYS A 234 -8.52 0.56 -27.79
CA LYS A 234 -8.41 -0.68 -28.58
C LYS A 234 -9.47 -1.72 -28.19
N ILE A 235 -9.78 -1.88 -26.89
CA ILE A 235 -10.86 -2.78 -26.43
C ILE A 235 -12.22 -2.33 -26.99
N LEU A 236 -12.45 -1.01 -27.09
CA LEU A 236 -13.64 -0.44 -27.71
C LEU A 236 -13.59 -0.37 -29.24
N GLU A 237 -12.55 -0.92 -29.88
CA GLU A 237 -12.34 -0.86 -31.33
C GLU A 237 -12.32 0.59 -31.87
N LEU A 238 -11.74 1.53 -31.12
CA LEU A 238 -11.64 2.95 -31.46
C LEU A 238 -10.19 3.39 -31.76
N PRO A 239 -10.01 4.46 -32.57
CA PRO A 239 -8.73 5.15 -32.70
C PRO A 239 -8.20 5.63 -31.35
N THR A 240 -6.88 5.55 -31.16
CA THR A 240 -6.19 5.82 -29.86
C THR A 240 -6.21 7.31 -29.45
N ASP A 241 -6.48 8.18 -30.41
CA ASP A 241 -6.67 9.61 -30.28
C ASP A 241 -8.14 10.03 -30.04
N THR A 242 -9.07 9.08 -29.97
CA THR A 242 -10.49 9.40 -29.73
C THR A 242 -10.70 10.02 -28.36
N ARG A 243 -11.31 11.22 -28.33
CA ARG A 243 -11.68 11.94 -27.09
C ARG A 243 -13.15 12.35 -27.01
N ASP A 244 -13.94 12.12 -28.07
CA ASP A 244 -15.37 12.46 -28.09
C ASP A 244 -16.21 11.38 -27.37
N LEU A 245 -16.79 11.78 -26.23
CA LEU A 245 -17.66 10.92 -25.41
C LEU A 245 -18.88 10.38 -26.17
N ASN A 246 -19.43 11.11 -27.15
CA ASN A 246 -20.56 10.63 -27.94
C ASN A 246 -20.14 9.50 -28.87
N VAL A 247 -18.95 9.60 -29.49
CA VAL A 247 -18.38 8.55 -30.33
C VAL A 247 -18.11 7.30 -29.49
N ILE A 248 -17.47 7.45 -28.33
CA ILE A 248 -17.18 6.36 -27.39
C ILE A 248 -18.46 5.66 -26.93
N LYS A 249 -19.49 6.43 -26.55
CA LYS A 249 -20.79 5.91 -26.12
C LYS A 249 -21.53 5.17 -27.23
N ASN A 250 -21.48 5.67 -28.46
CA ASN A 250 -22.13 5.02 -29.59
C ASN A 250 -21.45 3.69 -29.93
N GLN A 251 -20.11 3.65 -29.91
CA GLN A 251 -19.35 2.44 -30.17
C GLN A 251 -19.58 1.38 -29.09
N TYR A 252 -19.58 1.77 -27.82
CA TYR A 252 -19.95 0.88 -26.71
C TYR A 252 -21.31 0.21 -26.93
N LYS A 253 -22.34 0.98 -27.34
CA LYS A 253 -23.68 0.42 -27.62
C LYS A 253 -23.66 -0.60 -28.77
N GLN A 254 -22.82 -0.39 -29.79
CA GLN A 254 -22.69 -1.34 -30.91
C GLN A 254 -22.03 -2.64 -30.45
N LEU A 255 -20.95 -2.56 -29.67
CA LEU A 255 -20.26 -3.71 -29.11
C LEU A 255 -21.15 -4.49 -28.12
N ALA A 256 -21.86 -3.78 -27.25
CA ALA A 256 -22.81 -4.37 -26.32
C ALA A 256 -23.92 -5.15 -27.05
N LYS A 257 -24.43 -4.61 -28.17
CA LYS A 257 -25.44 -5.30 -29.00
C LYS A 257 -24.89 -6.56 -29.69
N LYS A 258 -23.60 -6.57 -30.01
CA LYS A 258 -22.88 -7.65 -30.72
C LYS A 258 -22.45 -8.79 -29.80
N TYR A 259 -22.01 -8.46 -28.58
CA TYR A 259 -21.41 -9.39 -27.61
C TYR A 259 -22.26 -9.58 -26.34
N HIS A 260 -23.54 -9.23 -26.37
CA HIS A 260 -24.43 -9.51 -25.23
C HIS A 260 -24.50 -11.02 -24.98
N PRO A 261 -24.29 -11.50 -23.74
CA PRO A 261 -24.27 -12.93 -23.42
C PRO A 261 -25.59 -13.65 -23.77
N ASP A 262 -26.72 -12.93 -23.69
CA ASP A 262 -28.03 -13.46 -24.13
C ASP A 262 -28.11 -13.78 -25.62
N ARG A 263 -27.31 -13.10 -26.45
CA ARG A 263 -27.32 -13.25 -27.91
C ARG A 263 -26.14 -14.07 -28.41
N ASN A 264 -25.02 -14.08 -27.69
CA ASN A 264 -23.82 -14.85 -28.02
C ASN A 264 -23.24 -15.52 -26.77
N LYS A 265 -23.54 -16.81 -26.59
CA LYS A 265 -23.01 -17.62 -25.49
C LYS A 265 -21.47 -17.68 -25.56
N GLY A 266 -20.79 -17.52 -24.42
CA GLY A 266 -19.32 -17.56 -24.33
C GLY A 266 -18.62 -16.20 -24.49
N THR A 267 -19.36 -15.10 -24.61
CA THR A 267 -18.79 -13.74 -24.74
C THR A 267 -18.78 -12.94 -23.43
N GLU A 268 -19.11 -13.57 -22.31
CA GLU A 268 -19.27 -12.92 -20.99
C GLU A 268 -18.00 -12.18 -20.53
N GLU A 269 -16.84 -12.83 -20.63
CA GLU A 269 -15.55 -12.21 -20.29
C GLU A 269 -15.18 -11.05 -21.22
N LEU A 270 -15.58 -11.13 -22.50
CA LEU A 270 -15.35 -10.05 -23.47
C LEU A 270 -16.27 -8.85 -23.17
N MET A 271 -17.54 -9.11 -22.86
CA MET A 271 -18.51 -8.07 -22.50
C MET A 271 -18.11 -7.36 -21.21
N LYS A 272 -17.58 -8.09 -20.23
CA LYS A 272 -17.03 -7.53 -18.99
C LYS A 272 -15.87 -6.57 -19.27
N LYS A 273 -14.95 -6.93 -20.16
CA LYS A 273 -13.84 -6.05 -20.59
C LYS A 273 -14.34 -4.80 -21.29
N ILE A 274 -15.35 -4.92 -22.14
CA ILE A 274 -15.98 -3.78 -22.85
C ILE A 274 -16.64 -2.81 -21.87
N ASN A 275 -17.36 -3.32 -20.86
CA ASN A 275 -18.00 -2.48 -19.83
C ASN A 275 -16.96 -1.70 -19.02
N VAL A 276 -15.94 -2.40 -18.52
CA VAL A 276 -14.85 -1.77 -17.74
C VAL A 276 -14.15 -0.70 -18.56
N ALA A 277 -13.81 -0.98 -19.82
CA ALA A 277 -13.14 -0.01 -20.68
C ALA A 277 -14.00 1.25 -20.94
N TYR A 278 -15.31 1.09 -21.10
CA TYR A 278 -16.23 2.21 -21.29
C TYR A 278 -16.33 3.10 -20.04
N GLU A 279 -16.50 2.49 -18.86
CA GLU A 279 -16.60 3.21 -17.59
C GLU A 279 -15.33 4.03 -17.32
N GLU A 280 -14.16 3.41 -17.45
CA GLU A 280 -12.89 4.06 -17.14
C GLU A 280 -12.52 5.17 -18.13
N ILE A 281 -12.79 5.01 -19.43
CA ILE A 281 -12.60 6.10 -20.41
C ILE A 281 -13.54 7.27 -20.10
N CYS A 282 -14.80 6.99 -19.73
CA CYS A 282 -15.76 8.03 -19.38
C CYS A 282 -15.38 8.78 -18.11
N GLU A 283 -14.82 8.10 -17.12
CA GLU A 283 -14.28 8.75 -15.91
C GLU A 283 -13.06 9.61 -16.26
N TYR A 284 -12.13 9.10 -17.05
CA TYR A 284 -10.94 9.81 -17.49
C TYR A 284 -11.28 11.13 -18.20
N LEU A 285 -12.17 11.09 -19.20
CA LEU A 285 -12.53 12.26 -20.01
C LEU A 285 -13.42 13.27 -19.29
N LYS A 286 -14.03 12.91 -18.15
CA LYS A 286 -14.75 13.86 -17.27
C LYS A 286 -13.83 14.55 -16.26
N ALA A 287 -12.64 13.99 -16.02
CA ALA A 287 -11.67 14.52 -15.08
C ALA A 287 -10.59 15.42 -15.74
N SER A 288 -10.50 15.43 -17.08
CA SER A 288 -9.77 16.44 -17.88
C SER A 288 -10.65 17.63 -18.23
#